data_AF-A0A2V6AY28-F1
#
_entry.id   AF-A0A2V6AY28-F1
#
_cell.length_a   1.000
_cell.length_b   1.000
_cell.length_c   1.000
_cell.angle_alpha   90.00
_cell.angle_beta   90.00
_cell.angle_gamma   90.00
#
_symmetry.space_group_name_H-M   'P 1'
#
loop_
_entity.id
_entity.type
_entity.pdbx_description
1 polymer ?
#
loop_
_entity_poly.entity_id
_entity_poly.type
_entity_poly.pdbx_seq_one_letter_code
_entity_poly.pdbx_strand_id
1 'polypeptide(L)'
;MRKLVHRPRRLRRSPALQNLVRQTQLSAHDLILPLFVSEKLERRRPVASMPGVFQLSLKEVVDEAQRVQDLGLQAVLLFGIPEQKDEQASAAYAENGIVQKALGAIKSKCPALVTITDVCLCEYMSHGHCGITRIDGDHFHVLNDETVELLVRTALSHAAAGADMVAPSDMMDGRVGAIREALDAAGFDQTGIMSYAAKFASAFYGPFRDAAESPPQFGDRSSYQMDYANAEEAL
;
A
#
# COMPACT_ATOMS: atom_id res chain seq x y z
N MET A 1 51.28 0.67 -30.51
CA MET A 1 49.96 0.59 -29.82
C MET A 1 49.37 1.98 -29.66
N ARG A 2 48.06 2.15 -29.92
CA ARG A 2 47.36 3.45 -29.81
C ARG A 2 47.13 3.82 -28.33
N LYS A 3 47.57 5.00 -27.89
CA LYS A 3 47.27 5.53 -26.55
C LYS A 3 45.87 6.18 -26.55
N LEU A 4 44.92 5.57 -25.86
CA LEU A 4 43.60 6.16 -25.62
C LEU A 4 43.68 7.31 -24.59
N VAL A 5 43.05 8.45 -24.90
CA VAL A 5 42.95 9.64 -24.04
C VAL A 5 41.88 9.44 -22.95
N HIS A 6 40.68 9.03 -23.35
CA HIS A 6 39.56 8.77 -22.45
C HIS A 6 39.67 7.36 -21.86
N ARG A 7 39.76 7.27 -20.52
CA ARG A 7 39.84 6.00 -19.81
C ARG A 7 38.95 6.03 -18.56
N PRO A 8 37.64 5.80 -18.71
CA PRO A 8 36.71 5.82 -17.58
C PRO A 8 37.05 4.82 -16.47
N ARG A 9 37.82 3.76 -16.77
CA ARG A 9 38.35 2.83 -15.76
C ARG A 9 39.25 3.50 -14.71
N ARG A 10 39.79 4.70 -14.97
CA ARG A 10 40.62 5.45 -14.00
C ARG A 10 39.87 5.73 -12.70
N LEU A 11 38.55 5.97 -12.75
CA LEU A 11 37.70 6.19 -11.58
C LEU A 11 37.21 4.90 -10.92
N ARG A 12 37.44 3.74 -11.54
CA ARG A 12 37.03 2.41 -11.05
C ARG A 12 38.19 1.59 -10.47
N ARG A 13 39.40 2.17 -10.37
CA ARG A 13 40.63 1.43 -10.02
C ARG A 13 40.76 1.04 -8.55
N SER A 14 40.01 1.68 -7.66
CA SER A 14 40.03 1.36 -6.22
C SER A 14 38.66 1.59 -5.59
N PRO A 15 38.35 0.88 -4.48
CA PRO A 15 37.12 1.13 -3.72
C PRO A 15 36.98 2.59 -3.28
N ALA A 16 38.08 3.24 -2.86
CA ALA A 16 38.05 4.65 -2.46
C ALA A 16 37.60 5.59 -3.60
N LEU A 17 38.08 5.39 -4.82
CA LEU A 17 37.65 6.19 -5.98
C LEU A 17 36.21 5.89 -6.37
N GLN A 18 35.81 4.61 -6.34
CA GLN A 18 34.44 4.21 -6.63
C GLN A 18 33.44 4.83 -5.63
N ASN A 19 33.79 4.88 -4.35
CA ASN A 19 32.97 5.51 -3.32
C ASN A 19 32.90 7.03 -3.49
N LEU A 20 34.02 7.69 -3.84
CA LEU A 20 34.06 9.14 -4.06
C LEU A 20 33.17 9.61 -5.21
N VAL A 21 33.06 8.82 -6.29
CA VAL A 21 32.30 9.19 -7.49
C VAL A 21 30.92 8.53 -7.60
N ARG A 22 30.47 7.85 -6.54
CA ARG A 22 29.20 7.13 -6.53
C ARG A 22 28.03 8.11 -6.61
N GLN A 23 27.12 7.89 -7.56
CA GLN A 23 25.98 8.79 -7.81
C GLN A 23 24.76 8.49 -6.94
N THR A 24 24.59 7.23 -6.53
CA THR A 24 23.41 6.77 -5.80
C THR A 24 23.84 5.95 -4.58
N GLN A 25 23.23 6.23 -3.44
CA GLN A 25 23.38 5.49 -2.20
C GLN A 25 21.99 5.15 -1.68
N LEU A 26 21.88 4.00 -1.04
CA LEU A 26 20.66 3.57 -0.37
C LEU A 26 20.90 3.62 1.14
N SER A 27 19.90 4.06 1.88
CA SER A 27 19.87 4.17 3.33
C SER A 27 18.58 3.56 3.88
N ALA A 28 18.50 3.38 5.19
CA ALA A 28 17.27 2.92 5.84
C ALA A 28 16.10 3.91 5.69
N HIS A 29 16.40 5.19 5.41
CA HIS A 29 15.38 6.23 5.22
C HIS A 29 14.66 6.12 3.86
N ASP A 30 15.20 5.34 2.93
CA ASP A 30 14.60 5.10 1.61
C ASP A 30 13.62 3.90 1.63
N LEU A 31 13.46 3.24 2.78
CA LEU A 31 12.73 1.98 2.91
C LEU A 31 11.43 2.15 3.70
N ILE A 32 10.33 1.66 3.12
CA ILE A 32 9.02 1.48 3.78
C ILE A 32 8.78 -0.03 3.84
N LEU A 33 8.42 -0.58 5.00
CA LEU A 33 8.11 -2.01 5.13
C LEU A 33 6.60 -2.25 5.04
N PRO A 34 6.10 -2.97 4.00
CA PRO A 34 4.74 -3.49 3.97
C PRO A 34 4.50 -4.55 5.05
N LEU A 35 3.38 -4.44 5.77
CA LEU A 35 2.95 -5.40 6.79
C LEU A 35 1.51 -5.82 6.53
N PHE A 36 1.27 -7.13 6.51
CA PHE A 36 -0.07 -7.72 6.40
C PHE A 36 -0.59 -8.06 7.79
N VAL A 37 -1.70 -7.46 8.21
CA VAL A 37 -2.33 -7.71 9.51
C VAL A 37 -3.69 -8.37 9.32
N SER A 38 -3.91 -9.50 9.98
CA SER A 38 -5.11 -10.32 9.80
C SER A 38 -5.91 -10.50 11.09
N GLU A 39 -7.23 -10.35 11.01
CA GLU A 39 -8.16 -10.67 12.12
C GLU A 39 -8.25 -12.17 12.38
N LYS A 40 -7.92 -12.99 11.39
CA LYS A 40 -8.12 -14.45 11.40
C LYS A 40 -7.06 -15.19 12.20
N LEU A 41 -6.05 -14.48 12.72
CA LEU A 41 -4.81 -15.08 13.22
C LEU A 41 -4.51 -14.69 14.66
N GLU A 42 -4.21 -15.70 15.47
CA GLU A 42 -3.59 -15.51 16.79
C GLU A 42 -2.05 -15.49 16.72
N ARG A 43 -1.48 -16.00 15.62
CA ARG A 43 -0.03 -16.08 15.34
C ARG A 43 0.27 -15.94 13.85
N ARG A 44 1.50 -15.56 13.51
CA ARG A 44 1.91 -15.29 12.14
C ARG A 44 1.78 -16.52 11.25
N ARG A 45 1.30 -16.30 10.03
CA ARG A 45 1.13 -17.32 9.00
C ARG A 45 2.02 -17.01 7.81
N PRO A 46 2.89 -17.94 7.36
CA PRO A 46 3.73 -17.70 6.19
C PRO A 46 2.89 -17.57 4.92
N VAL A 47 3.29 -16.68 4.02
CA VAL A 47 2.72 -16.56 2.67
C VAL A 47 3.51 -17.47 1.74
N ALA A 48 2.88 -18.53 1.22
CA ALA A 48 3.58 -19.57 0.45
C ALA A 48 4.27 -19.04 -0.82
N SER A 49 3.64 -18.09 -1.52
CA SER A 49 4.18 -17.46 -2.73
C SER A 49 5.20 -16.35 -2.47
N MET A 50 5.44 -15.99 -1.20
CA MET A 50 6.41 -14.96 -0.79
C MET A 50 7.28 -15.46 0.37
N PRO A 51 8.32 -16.27 0.11
CA PRO A 51 9.19 -16.79 1.17
C PRO A 51 9.77 -15.68 2.05
N GLY A 52 9.60 -15.81 3.37
CA GLY A 52 10.03 -14.82 4.37
C GLY A 52 8.99 -13.74 4.69
N VAL A 53 7.85 -13.72 3.99
CA VAL A 53 6.71 -12.83 4.26
C VAL A 53 5.63 -13.58 5.03
N PHE A 54 4.96 -12.85 5.92
CA PHE A 54 3.94 -13.39 6.81
C PHE A 54 2.72 -12.47 6.83
N GLN A 55 1.55 -13.07 6.99
CA GLN A 55 0.42 -12.39 7.60
C GLN A 55 0.59 -12.45 9.11
N LEU A 56 0.33 -11.34 9.80
CA LEU A 56 0.61 -11.16 11.21
C LEU A 56 -0.69 -11.03 12.00
N SER A 57 -0.68 -11.54 13.23
CA SER A 57 -1.70 -11.17 14.22
C SER A 57 -1.53 -9.69 14.64
N LEU A 58 -2.55 -9.12 15.29
CA LEU A 58 -2.48 -7.75 15.83
C LEU A 58 -1.29 -7.57 16.79
N LYS A 59 -0.96 -8.59 17.59
CA LYS A 59 0.20 -8.52 18.50
C LYS A 59 1.51 -8.48 17.71
N GLU A 60 1.65 -9.33 16.71
CA GLU A 60 2.91 -9.47 15.98
C GLU A 60 3.17 -8.30 15.04
N VAL A 61 2.14 -7.66 14.46
CA VAL A 61 2.36 -6.46 13.64
C VAL A 61 2.97 -5.33 14.46
N VAL A 62 2.59 -5.21 15.74
CA VAL A 62 3.15 -4.23 16.67
C VAL A 62 4.60 -4.57 17.04
N ASP A 63 4.91 -5.86 17.21
CA ASP A 63 6.28 -6.31 17.47
C ASP A 63 7.19 -6.11 16.25
N GLU A 64 6.69 -6.35 15.03
CA GLU A 64 7.42 -6.05 13.80
C GLU A 64 7.61 -4.53 13.60
N ALA A 65 6.59 -3.71 13.89
CA ALA A 65 6.72 -2.25 13.83
C ALA A 65 7.81 -1.71 14.78
N GLN A 66 7.90 -2.26 16.00
CA GLN A 66 8.98 -1.91 16.93
C GLN A 66 10.35 -2.28 16.35
N ARG A 67 10.48 -3.48 15.77
CA ARG A 67 11.72 -3.93 15.13
C ARG A 67 12.11 -3.02 13.95
N VAL A 68 11.13 -2.58 13.15
CA VAL A 68 11.35 -1.62 12.05
C VAL A 68 11.96 -0.32 12.58
N GLN A 69 11.38 0.22 13.65
CA GLN A 69 11.90 1.44 14.30
C GLN A 69 13.33 1.22 14.84
N ASP A 70 13.57 0.09 15.52
CA ASP A 70 14.89 -0.24 16.10
C ASP A 70 15.99 -0.42 15.03
N LEU A 71 15.60 -0.83 13.81
CA LEU A 71 16.49 -0.92 12.65
C LEU A 71 16.73 0.43 11.95
N GLY A 72 16.07 1.51 12.40
CA GLY A 72 16.22 2.87 11.86
C GLY A 72 15.38 3.14 10.61
N LEU A 73 14.45 2.26 10.25
CA LEU A 73 13.47 2.55 9.20
C LEU A 73 12.46 3.58 9.70
N GLN A 74 11.92 4.37 8.77
CA GLN A 74 11.07 5.51 9.11
C GLN A 74 9.58 5.19 9.05
N ALA A 75 9.17 4.19 8.27
CA ALA A 75 7.77 3.94 8.00
C ALA A 75 7.39 2.47 7.78
N VAL A 76 6.14 2.16 8.10
CA VAL A 76 5.44 0.93 7.72
C VAL A 76 4.22 1.23 6.87
N LEU A 77 3.87 0.32 5.95
CA LEU A 77 2.64 0.37 5.16
C LEU A 77 1.74 -0.80 5.54
N LEU A 78 0.56 -0.52 6.07
CA LEU A 78 -0.37 -1.53 6.57
C LEU A 78 -1.36 -1.98 5.49
N PHE A 79 -1.47 -3.31 5.33
CA PHE A 79 -2.52 -3.98 4.57
C PHE A 79 -3.37 -4.83 5.52
N GLY A 80 -4.68 -4.54 5.57
CA GLY A 80 -5.63 -5.23 6.44
C GLY A 80 -6.26 -6.45 5.77
N ILE A 81 -6.42 -7.53 6.53
CA ILE A 81 -7.13 -8.74 6.08
C ILE A 81 -8.28 -8.99 7.06
N PRO A 82 -9.50 -8.56 6.73
CA PRO A 82 -10.64 -8.68 7.62
C PRO A 82 -11.10 -10.14 7.75
N GLU A 83 -11.82 -10.45 8.83
CA GLU A 83 -12.44 -11.77 8.99
C GLU A 83 -13.54 -12.00 7.94
N GLN A 84 -14.37 -10.98 7.71
CA GLN A 84 -15.49 -11.00 6.78
C GLN A 84 -15.31 -10.01 5.63
N LYS A 85 -15.79 -10.40 4.45
CA LYS A 85 -15.81 -9.58 3.24
C LYS A 85 -17.25 -9.45 2.75
N ASP A 86 -17.61 -8.28 2.25
CA ASP A 86 -18.95 -8.00 1.70
C ASP A 86 -18.88 -7.07 0.49
N GLU A 87 -20.00 -6.80 -0.16
CA GLU A 87 -20.06 -5.97 -1.38
C GLU A 87 -19.93 -4.46 -1.10
N GLN A 88 -19.91 -4.06 0.18
CA GLN A 88 -19.80 -2.67 0.61
C GLN A 88 -18.46 -2.38 1.29
N ALA A 89 -17.54 -3.36 1.29
CA ALA A 89 -16.27 -3.30 1.99
C ALA A 89 -16.42 -2.79 3.44
N SER A 90 -17.45 -3.22 4.17
CA SER A 90 -17.81 -2.58 5.44
C SER A 90 -16.70 -2.59 6.49
N ALA A 91 -15.86 -3.62 6.47
CA ALA A 91 -14.71 -3.75 7.35
C ALA A 91 -13.56 -2.77 7.03
N ALA A 92 -13.52 -2.15 5.84
CA ALA A 92 -12.49 -1.19 5.45
C ALA A 92 -12.57 0.12 6.26
N TYR A 93 -13.79 0.51 6.66
CA TYR A 93 -14.05 1.76 7.38
C TYR A 93 -14.71 1.54 8.75
N ALA A 94 -14.71 0.31 9.25
CA ALA A 94 -15.22 0.01 10.58
C ALA A 94 -14.33 0.68 11.66
N GLU A 95 -14.93 1.32 12.66
CA GLU A 95 -14.18 1.96 13.76
C GLU A 95 -13.21 1.00 14.45
N ASN A 96 -13.59 -0.27 14.55
CA ASN A 96 -12.80 -1.35 15.15
C ASN A 96 -12.26 -2.35 14.11
N GLY A 97 -12.05 -1.91 12.87
CA GLY A 97 -11.40 -2.72 11.85
C GLY A 97 -9.93 -3.03 12.18
N ILE A 98 -9.36 -4.01 11.51
CA ILE A 98 -8.01 -4.51 11.83
C ILE A 98 -6.91 -3.48 11.62
N VAL A 99 -7.03 -2.62 10.59
CA VAL A 99 -6.07 -1.55 10.31
C VAL A 99 -6.17 -0.48 11.40
N GLN A 100 -7.38 -0.09 11.80
CA GLN A 100 -7.65 0.89 12.84
C GLN A 100 -7.09 0.42 14.19
N LYS A 101 -7.32 -0.85 14.55
CA LYS A 101 -6.72 -1.48 15.75
C LYS A 101 -5.20 -1.52 15.68
N ALA A 102 -4.63 -1.88 14.53
CA ALA A 102 -3.18 -1.94 14.34
C ALA A 102 -2.54 -0.55 14.46
N LEU A 103 -3.14 0.48 13.85
CA LEU A 103 -2.70 1.87 13.96
C LEU A 103 -2.64 2.33 15.42
N GLY A 104 -3.73 2.19 16.17
CA GLY A 104 -3.76 2.61 17.57
C GLY A 104 -2.72 1.88 18.43
N ALA A 105 -2.54 0.58 18.21
CA ALA A 105 -1.56 -0.21 18.93
C ALA A 105 -0.10 0.14 18.56
N ILE A 106 0.18 0.37 17.27
CA ILE A 106 1.51 0.78 16.80
C ILE A 106 1.84 2.17 17.31
N LYS A 107 0.93 3.15 17.19
CA LYS A 107 1.17 4.52 17.64
C LYS A 107 1.41 4.63 19.14
N SER A 108 0.75 3.78 19.93
CA SER A 108 1.00 3.70 21.38
C SER A 108 2.42 3.25 21.72
N LYS A 109 3.00 2.31 20.95
CA LYS A 109 4.31 1.71 21.23
C LYS A 109 5.47 2.37 20.48
N CYS A 110 5.24 2.80 19.25
CA CYS A 110 6.21 3.34 18.30
C CYS A 110 5.76 4.72 17.78
N PRO A 111 5.59 5.74 18.64
CA PRO A 111 5.00 7.02 18.23
C PRO A 111 5.83 7.78 17.19
N ALA A 112 7.14 7.50 17.10
CA ALA A 112 8.04 8.12 16.12
C ALA A 112 7.99 7.44 14.73
N LEU A 113 7.43 6.23 14.64
CA LEU A 113 7.31 5.51 13.38
C LEU A 113 6.15 6.06 12.56
N VAL A 114 6.42 6.37 11.29
CA VAL A 114 5.38 6.80 10.35
C VAL A 114 4.52 5.60 9.97
N THR A 115 3.21 5.70 10.16
CA THR A 115 2.24 4.70 9.75
C THR A 115 1.51 5.16 8.50
N ILE A 116 1.68 4.37 7.44
CA ILE A 116 1.00 4.54 6.17
C ILE A 116 -0.05 3.43 6.08
N THR A 117 -1.25 3.76 5.61
CA THR A 117 -2.31 2.77 5.37
C THR A 117 -2.67 2.69 3.91
N ASP A 118 -2.88 1.47 3.41
CA ASP A 118 -3.49 1.29 2.10
C ASP A 118 -4.97 1.73 2.15
N VAL A 119 -5.39 2.51 1.17
CA VAL A 119 -6.81 2.87 0.96
C VAL A 119 -7.24 2.23 -0.35
N CYS A 120 -7.77 1.02 -0.24
CA CYS A 120 -8.30 0.22 -1.32
C CYS A 120 -9.36 -0.72 -0.75
N LEU A 121 -10.31 -1.15 -1.58
CA LEU A 121 -11.40 -2.01 -1.11
C LEU A 121 -11.17 -3.49 -1.45
N CYS A 122 -10.09 -3.87 -2.16
CA CYS A 122 -9.96 -5.23 -2.69
C CYS A 122 -9.79 -6.31 -1.62
N GLU A 123 -9.25 -5.97 -0.46
CA GLU A 123 -9.11 -6.84 0.70
C GLU A 123 -10.44 -7.09 1.41
N TYR A 124 -11.40 -6.19 1.23
CA TYR A 124 -12.66 -6.13 1.98
C TYR A 124 -13.88 -6.48 1.12
N MET A 125 -13.78 -6.30 -0.19
CA MET A 125 -14.81 -6.65 -1.16
C MET A 125 -14.89 -8.18 -1.33
N SER A 126 -16.10 -8.72 -1.28
CA SER A 126 -16.34 -10.16 -1.49
C SER A 126 -15.79 -10.67 -2.84
N HIS A 127 -15.83 -9.84 -3.87
CA HIS A 127 -15.37 -10.16 -5.23
C HIS A 127 -13.90 -9.80 -5.53
N GLY A 128 -13.17 -9.14 -4.63
CA GLY A 128 -11.74 -8.85 -4.79
C GLY A 128 -11.33 -7.74 -5.78
N HIS A 129 -12.28 -7.03 -6.41
CA HIS A 129 -12.03 -5.75 -7.09
C HIS A 129 -11.81 -4.59 -6.11
N CYS A 130 -11.15 -3.53 -6.58
CA CYS A 130 -10.80 -2.36 -5.78
C CYS A 130 -11.98 -1.41 -5.47
N GLY A 131 -13.18 -1.70 -5.99
CA GLY A 131 -14.36 -0.85 -5.88
C GLY A 131 -15.67 -1.62 -6.06
N ILE A 132 -16.79 -0.92 -5.86
CA ILE A 132 -18.15 -1.45 -6.03
C ILE A 132 -18.33 -1.91 -7.46
N THR A 133 -18.91 -3.09 -7.66
CA THR A 133 -19.16 -3.63 -9.01
C THR A 133 -20.64 -3.62 -9.37
N ARG A 134 -20.93 -3.44 -10.66
CA ARG A 134 -22.24 -3.67 -11.26
C ARG A 134 -22.09 -4.65 -12.41
N ILE A 135 -22.90 -5.69 -12.41
CA ILE A 135 -22.97 -6.67 -13.51
C ILE A 135 -24.09 -6.25 -14.46
N ASP A 136 -23.77 -6.19 -15.76
CA ASP A 136 -24.72 -5.91 -16.85
C ASP A 136 -24.56 -6.99 -17.94
N GLY A 137 -25.42 -8.01 -17.87
CA GLY A 137 -25.32 -9.21 -18.71
C GLY A 137 -23.98 -9.92 -18.50
N ASP A 138 -23.21 -10.08 -19.58
CA ASP A 138 -21.88 -10.70 -19.57
C ASP A 138 -20.74 -9.72 -19.23
N HIS A 139 -21.05 -8.44 -19.00
CA HIS A 139 -20.08 -7.41 -18.64
C HIS A 139 -20.17 -7.05 -17.16
N PHE A 140 -19.07 -6.53 -16.62
CA PHE A 140 -19.04 -5.92 -15.30
C PHE A 140 -18.38 -4.54 -15.37
N HIS A 141 -18.78 -3.67 -14.46
CA HIS A 141 -18.23 -2.34 -14.29
C HIS A 141 -17.81 -2.14 -12.84
N VAL A 142 -16.63 -1.57 -12.60
CA VAL A 142 -16.29 -1.00 -11.30
C VAL A 142 -16.79 0.44 -11.31
N LEU A 143 -17.68 0.78 -10.40
CA LEU A 143 -18.33 2.09 -10.34
C LEU A 143 -17.39 3.11 -9.70
N ASN A 144 -17.02 4.16 -10.42
CA ASN A 144 -15.99 5.10 -9.99
C ASN A 144 -16.43 5.89 -8.74
N ASP A 145 -17.48 6.68 -8.86
CA ASP A 145 -17.87 7.67 -7.86
C ASP A 145 -18.40 6.99 -6.58
N GLU A 146 -19.22 5.96 -6.72
CA GLU A 146 -19.72 5.16 -5.60
C GLU A 146 -18.57 4.45 -4.85
N THR A 147 -17.49 4.08 -5.56
CA THR A 147 -16.28 3.57 -4.91
C THR A 147 -15.54 4.67 -4.17
N VAL A 148 -15.40 5.87 -4.76
CA VAL A 148 -14.75 7.03 -4.13
C VAL A 148 -15.43 7.40 -2.81
N GLU A 149 -16.76 7.32 -2.72
CA GLU A 149 -17.49 7.54 -1.46
C GLU A 149 -17.03 6.58 -0.34
N LEU A 150 -16.81 5.31 -0.65
CA LEU A 150 -16.32 4.33 0.31
C LEU A 150 -14.83 4.54 0.65
N LEU A 151 -14.00 4.88 -0.35
CA LEU A 151 -12.58 5.19 -0.14
C LEU A 151 -12.39 6.40 0.78
N VAL A 152 -13.24 7.43 0.65
CA VAL A 152 -13.27 8.58 1.56
C VAL A 152 -13.56 8.14 3.00
N ARG A 153 -14.57 7.28 3.21
CA ARG A 153 -14.90 6.74 4.54
C ARG A 153 -13.74 5.94 5.12
N THR A 154 -13.08 5.12 4.31
CA THR A 154 -11.88 4.36 4.69
C THR A 154 -10.75 5.29 5.11
N ALA A 155 -10.40 6.28 4.28
CA ALA A 155 -9.34 7.23 4.59
C ALA A 155 -9.60 8.02 5.89
N LEU A 156 -10.83 8.50 6.10
CA LEU A 156 -11.24 9.17 7.33
C LEU A 156 -11.11 8.26 8.55
N SER A 157 -11.51 6.99 8.43
CA SER A 157 -11.38 6.02 9.53
C SER A 157 -9.92 5.76 9.90
N HIS A 158 -9.02 5.71 8.91
CA HIS A 158 -7.60 5.52 9.14
C HIS A 158 -6.95 6.76 9.78
N ALA A 159 -7.31 7.97 9.32
CA ALA A 159 -6.85 9.22 9.91
C ALA A 159 -7.33 9.36 11.37
N ALA A 160 -8.59 9.05 11.64
CA ALA A 160 -9.14 9.04 13.01
C ALA A 160 -8.44 8.04 13.94
N ALA A 161 -7.93 6.92 13.39
CA ALA A 161 -7.14 5.95 14.12
C ALA A 161 -5.65 6.32 14.27
N GLY A 162 -5.22 7.46 13.71
CA GLY A 162 -3.87 8.00 13.86
C GLY A 162 -2.89 7.65 12.75
N ALA A 163 -3.37 7.36 11.53
CA ALA A 163 -2.48 7.28 10.36
C ALA A 163 -1.83 8.64 10.07
N ASP A 164 -0.51 8.65 9.88
CA ASP A 164 0.17 9.87 9.41
C ASP A 164 -0.07 10.09 7.92
N MET A 165 -0.31 9.00 7.18
CA MET A 165 -0.50 9.03 5.74
C MET A 165 -1.45 7.94 5.27
N VAL A 166 -2.30 8.29 4.31
CA VAL A 166 -3.16 7.35 3.59
C VAL A 166 -2.63 7.18 2.17
N ALA A 167 -2.66 5.96 1.64
CA ALA A 167 -2.10 5.62 0.35
C ALA A 167 -3.19 5.00 -0.56
N PRO A 168 -3.99 5.83 -1.25
CA PRO A 168 -5.04 5.35 -2.14
C PRO A 168 -4.44 4.60 -3.33
N SER A 169 -4.70 3.29 -3.38
CA SER A 169 -4.14 2.36 -4.38
C SER A 169 -5.19 1.77 -5.34
N ASP A 170 -6.42 2.28 -5.25
CA ASP A 170 -7.62 1.86 -5.96
C ASP A 170 -7.64 2.18 -7.46
N MET A 171 -6.94 3.25 -7.89
CA MET A 171 -6.92 3.77 -9.27
C MET A 171 -8.26 4.35 -9.79
N MET A 172 -9.15 4.80 -8.90
CA MET A 172 -10.35 5.53 -9.31
C MET A 172 -9.99 6.96 -9.75
N ASP A 173 -10.80 7.53 -10.63
CA ASP A 173 -10.68 8.91 -11.06
C ASP A 173 -11.11 9.87 -9.95
N GLY A 174 -10.36 10.96 -9.76
CA GLY A 174 -10.70 12.01 -8.80
C GLY A 174 -10.54 11.65 -7.31
N ARG A 175 -10.26 10.39 -6.94
CA ARG A 175 -10.20 9.97 -5.51
C ARG A 175 -9.28 10.80 -4.63
N VAL A 176 -8.14 11.26 -5.16
CA VAL A 176 -7.16 12.04 -4.38
C VAL A 176 -7.77 13.35 -3.92
N GLY A 177 -8.51 14.04 -4.81
CA GLY A 177 -9.20 15.29 -4.49
C GLY A 177 -10.29 15.06 -3.45
N ALA A 178 -11.16 14.07 -3.69
CA ALA A 178 -12.24 13.74 -2.77
C ALA A 178 -11.74 13.34 -1.36
N ILE A 179 -10.69 12.52 -1.28
CA ILE A 179 -10.06 12.14 0.00
C ILE A 179 -9.46 13.37 0.69
N ARG A 180 -8.75 14.24 -0.06
CA ARG A 180 -8.18 15.47 0.49
C ARG A 180 -9.27 16.38 1.08
N GLU A 181 -10.30 16.69 0.30
CA GLU A 181 -11.40 17.56 0.75
C GLU A 181 -12.06 17.02 2.03
N ALA A 182 -12.28 15.70 2.09
CA ALA A 182 -12.87 15.07 3.26
C ALA A 182 -11.95 15.10 4.49
N LEU A 183 -10.65 14.79 4.33
CA LEU A 183 -9.67 14.88 5.41
C LEU A 183 -9.60 16.30 5.99
N ASP A 184 -9.51 17.30 5.12
CA ASP A 184 -9.43 18.71 5.53
C ASP A 184 -10.72 19.13 6.26
N ALA A 185 -11.90 18.76 5.73
CA ALA A 185 -13.19 19.08 6.34
C ALA A 185 -13.38 18.43 7.72
N ALA A 186 -12.78 17.26 7.95
CA ALA A 186 -12.82 16.54 9.22
C ALA A 186 -11.70 16.95 10.21
N GLY A 187 -10.83 17.90 9.84
CA GLY A 187 -9.74 18.38 10.71
C GLY A 187 -8.48 17.50 10.69
N PHE A 188 -8.30 16.68 9.65
CA PHE A 188 -7.12 15.85 9.41
C PHE A 188 -6.22 16.45 8.31
N ASP A 189 -6.09 17.77 8.27
CA ASP A 189 -5.37 18.51 7.22
C ASP A 189 -3.89 18.13 7.13
N GLN A 190 -3.29 17.72 8.25
CA GLN A 190 -1.90 17.26 8.34
C GLN A 190 -1.68 15.81 7.90
N THR A 191 -2.74 15.01 7.70
CA THR A 191 -2.59 13.63 7.20
C THR A 191 -2.15 13.66 5.73
N GLY A 192 -1.02 13.03 5.44
CA GLY A 192 -0.47 12.96 4.09
C GLY A 192 -1.28 12.04 3.16
N ILE A 193 -1.17 12.26 1.85
CA ILE A 193 -1.70 11.35 0.83
C ILE A 193 -0.56 10.87 -0.06
N MET A 194 -0.27 9.56 -0.04
CA MET A 194 0.65 8.91 -0.98
C MET A 194 -0.16 8.28 -2.11
N SER A 195 -0.45 9.06 -3.14
CA SER A 195 -1.21 8.56 -4.29
C SER A 195 -0.41 7.51 -5.06
N TYR A 196 -1.01 6.35 -5.31
CA TYR A 196 -0.59 5.48 -6.40
C TYR A 196 -1.04 6.13 -7.71
N ALA A 197 -0.29 7.14 -8.16
CA ALA A 197 -0.66 7.94 -9.33
C ALA A 197 -0.66 7.10 -10.62
N ALA A 198 0.36 6.27 -10.79
CA ALA A 198 0.52 5.37 -11.93
C ALA A 198 0.67 3.91 -11.46
N LYS A 199 -0.46 3.19 -11.37
CA LYS A 199 -0.51 1.76 -11.02
C LYS A 199 -1.04 0.97 -12.22
N PHE A 200 -0.18 0.12 -12.76
CA PHE A 200 -0.42 -0.64 -13.99
C PHE A 200 -1.16 -1.95 -13.75
N ALA A 201 -1.95 -2.38 -14.72
CA ALA A 201 -2.56 -3.71 -14.77
C ALA A 201 -1.47 -4.77 -15.01
N SER A 202 -0.83 -5.23 -13.93
CA SER A 202 0.37 -6.07 -14.00
C SER A 202 0.17 -7.51 -13.52
N ALA A 203 0.86 -8.44 -14.18
CA ALA A 203 0.96 -9.84 -13.75
C ALA A 203 1.86 -10.03 -12.51
N PHE A 204 2.61 -9.01 -12.09
CA PHE A 204 3.55 -9.09 -10.97
C PHE A 204 2.85 -9.13 -9.59
N TYR A 205 1.54 -8.89 -9.53
CA TYR A 205 0.79 -8.81 -8.27
C TYR A 205 0.28 -10.15 -7.73
N GLY A 206 0.54 -11.27 -8.42
CA GLY A 206 0.07 -12.60 -7.99
C GLY A 206 0.38 -12.92 -6.52
N PRO A 207 1.66 -12.88 -6.08
CA PRO A 207 2.01 -13.19 -4.70
C PRO A 207 1.41 -12.22 -3.66
N PHE A 208 1.23 -10.95 -4.02
CA PHE A 208 0.54 -9.99 -3.14
C PHE A 208 -0.93 -10.36 -2.96
N ARG A 209 -1.63 -10.78 -4.03
CA ARG A 209 -3.04 -11.18 -3.95
C ARG A 209 -3.23 -12.39 -3.05
N ASP A 210 -2.26 -13.31 -3.01
CA ASP A 210 -2.26 -14.41 -2.05
C ASP A 210 -2.09 -13.90 -0.62
N ALA A 211 -1.14 -12.97 -0.40
CA ALA A 211 -0.89 -12.38 0.91
C ALA A 211 -2.09 -11.58 1.46
N ALA A 212 -2.74 -10.79 0.61
CA ALA A 212 -3.88 -9.93 0.95
C ALA A 212 -5.25 -10.64 0.83
N GLU A 213 -5.26 -11.90 0.37
CA GLU A 213 -6.46 -12.69 0.07
C GLU A 213 -7.43 -11.97 -0.90
N SER A 214 -6.91 -11.21 -1.86
CA SER A 214 -7.68 -10.30 -2.72
C SER A 214 -7.59 -10.57 -4.24
N PRO A 215 -7.51 -11.83 -4.75
CA PRO A 215 -7.63 -12.05 -6.18
C PRO A 215 -9.03 -11.63 -6.67
N PRO A 216 -9.16 -10.95 -7.82
CA PRO A 216 -10.48 -10.69 -8.40
C PRO A 216 -11.14 -12.01 -8.79
N GLN A 217 -12.41 -12.19 -8.43
CA GLN A 217 -13.15 -13.43 -8.70
C GLN A 217 -13.60 -13.55 -10.16
N PHE A 218 -13.67 -12.43 -10.87
CA PHE A 218 -14.02 -12.37 -12.29
C PHE A 218 -13.20 -11.27 -12.98
N GLY A 219 -13.10 -11.39 -14.31
CA GLY A 219 -12.39 -10.41 -15.14
C GLY A 219 -10.97 -10.11 -14.66
N ASP A 220 -10.56 -8.85 -14.83
CA ASP A 220 -9.30 -8.33 -14.36
C ASP A 220 -9.45 -6.88 -13.86
N ARG A 221 -8.34 -6.15 -13.74
CA ARG A 221 -8.31 -4.77 -13.25
C ARG A 221 -7.98 -3.75 -14.34
N SER A 222 -8.00 -4.14 -15.61
CA SER A 222 -7.59 -3.31 -16.75
C SER A 222 -8.53 -2.15 -17.07
N SER A 223 -9.77 -2.17 -16.55
CA SER A 223 -10.72 -1.07 -16.73
C SER A 223 -10.42 0.17 -15.88
N TYR A 224 -9.43 0.12 -14.99
CA TYR A 224 -9.03 1.24 -14.13
C TYR A 224 -7.52 1.27 -13.81
N GLN A 225 -6.84 0.12 -13.76
CA GLN A 225 -5.38 0.09 -13.72
C GLN A 225 -4.81 0.32 -15.12
N MET A 226 -3.72 1.08 -15.20
CA MET A 226 -3.14 1.54 -16.47
C MET A 226 -2.63 0.40 -17.34
N ASP A 227 -2.66 0.60 -18.66
CA ASP A 227 -1.95 -0.27 -19.59
C ASP A 227 -0.43 -0.08 -19.43
N TYR A 228 0.31 -1.17 -19.24
CA TYR A 228 1.76 -1.17 -19.08
C TYR A 228 2.53 -0.73 -20.35
N ALA A 229 1.85 -0.62 -21.49
CA ALA A 229 2.40 -0.04 -22.70
C ALA A 229 2.43 1.51 -22.69
N ASN A 230 1.69 2.16 -21.79
CA ASN A 230 1.45 3.60 -21.86
C ASN A 230 2.31 4.39 -20.85
N ALA A 231 3.42 4.95 -21.32
CA ALA A 231 4.27 5.82 -20.51
C ALA A 231 3.75 7.27 -20.41
N GLU A 232 3.16 7.80 -21.49
CA GLU A 232 2.66 9.18 -21.52
C GLU A 232 1.42 9.39 -20.66
N GLU A 233 0.56 8.37 -20.54
CA GLU A 233 -0.63 8.38 -19.67
C GLU A 233 -0.26 8.50 -18.18
N ALA A 234 0.98 8.16 -17.80
CA ALA A 234 1.45 8.24 -16.42
C ALA A 234 1.88 9.65 -15.97
N LEU A 235 1.91 10.62 -16.90
CA LEU A 235 2.35 12.01 -16.67
C LEU A 235 1.18 12.95 -16.40
#